data_AF-A0A183TN47-F1
#
_entry.id   AF-A0A183TN47-F1
#
_cell.length_a   1.000
_cell.length_b   1.000
_cell.length_c   1.000
_cell.angle_alpha   90.00
_cell.angle_beta   90.00
_cell.angle_gamma   90.00
#
_symmetry.space_group_name_H-M   'P 1'
#
loop_
_entity.id
_entity.type
_entity.pdbx_description
1 polymer ?
#
loop_
_entity_poly.entity_id
_entity_poly.type
_entity_poly.pdbx_seq_one_letter_code
_entity_poly.pdbx_strand_id
1 'polypeptide(L)'
;LNPRIPAGSLLWGIATLEYNWKTGLRKHALTVLDVACLYGKDLRSLSYRQRMHYVGDVARVVNLEDGDQSNIIVPPLVTLRDLDSFIKGLPVLSCKDRPEPGPMVATVKNYACIPSTLYLATHLAFPWIELKSSKTGQFYYFNRNSNVSTYTLPQEAILPYGRVSSRPDLKVNSFSLVLILAVELLELAIFIGANRSARKHILVVSWINFNSILSK
;
A
#
# COMPACT_ATOMS: atom_id res chain seq x y z
N LEU A 1 2.21 -2.23 20.81
CA LEU A 1 3.03 -2.13 19.59
C LEU A 1 4.42 -1.67 20.01
N ASN A 2 5.49 -2.41 19.69
CA ASN A 2 6.86 -2.05 20.09
C ASN A 2 7.86 -2.40 18.96
N PRO A 3 7.94 -1.58 17.89
CA PRO A 3 8.69 -1.91 16.69
C PRO A 3 10.14 -1.41 16.79
N ARG A 4 11.08 -2.20 16.23
CA ARG A 4 12.51 -1.88 16.15
C ARG A 4 12.80 -0.81 15.09
N ILE A 5 12.29 0.41 15.28
CA ILE A 5 12.58 1.56 14.42
C ILE A 5 13.96 2.13 14.79
N PRO A 6 14.92 2.26 13.86
CA PRO A 6 16.22 2.86 14.15
C PRO A 6 16.11 4.33 14.60
N ALA A 7 17.01 4.79 15.47
CA ALA A 7 17.06 6.18 15.89
C ALA A 7 17.20 7.15 14.71
N GLY A 8 16.62 8.35 14.80
CA GLY A 8 16.62 9.32 13.72
C GLY A 8 15.75 8.94 12.51
N SER A 9 14.65 8.22 12.73
CA SER A 9 13.68 7.84 11.69
C SER A 9 12.34 8.54 11.87
N LEU A 10 11.67 8.88 10.76
CA LEU A 10 10.33 9.47 10.71
C LEU A 10 9.54 8.80 9.58
N LEU A 11 8.57 7.97 9.97
CA LEU A 11 7.74 7.16 9.08
C LEU A 11 6.27 7.18 9.49
N TRP A 12 5.40 6.80 8.56
CA TRP A 12 3.96 6.62 8.75
C TRP A 12 3.63 5.15 8.60
N GLY A 13 2.75 4.64 9.45
CA GLY A 13 2.34 3.25 9.39
C GLY A 13 1.12 2.97 10.26
N ILE A 14 0.58 1.77 10.13
CA ILE A 14 -0.57 1.26 10.86
C ILE A 14 -0.17 0.07 11.72
N ALA A 15 -0.78 -0.06 12.90
CA ALA A 15 -0.69 -1.28 13.68
C ALA A 15 -1.41 -2.41 12.94
N THR A 16 -0.77 -3.57 12.82
CA THR A 16 -1.30 -4.76 12.14
C THR A 16 -1.16 -5.97 13.06
N LEU A 17 -1.93 -7.02 12.81
CA LEU A 17 -1.81 -8.31 13.49
C LEU A 17 -1.19 -9.31 12.53
N GLU A 18 -0.06 -9.90 12.93
CA GLU A 18 0.58 -11.00 12.23
C GLU A 18 0.44 -12.30 13.01
N TYR A 19 0.27 -13.40 12.29
CA TYR A 19 -0.04 -14.72 12.82
C TYR A 19 1.01 -15.71 12.34
N ASN A 20 1.60 -16.45 13.27
CA ASN A 20 2.51 -17.53 12.96
C ASN A 20 1.70 -18.75 12.49
N TRP A 21 1.71 -19.05 11.19
CA TRP A 21 0.85 -20.08 10.60
C TRP A 21 1.21 -21.53 10.99
N LYS A 22 2.32 -21.74 11.72
CA LYS A 22 2.71 -23.04 12.29
C LYS A 22 2.31 -23.24 13.75
N THR A 23 2.08 -22.17 14.50
CA THR A 23 1.85 -22.22 15.96
C THR A 23 0.57 -21.50 16.42
N GLY A 24 -0.09 -20.75 15.53
CA GLY A 24 -1.25 -19.93 15.87
C GLY A 24 -0.92 -18.67 16.69
N LEU A 25 0.36 -18.44 17.03
CA LEU A 25 0.79 -17.29 17.81
C LEU A 25 0.50 -15.98 17.06
N ARG A 26 -0.22 -15.06 17.71
CA ARG A 26 -0.59 -13.74 17.18
C ARG A 26 0.26 -12.67 17.86
N LYS A 27 0.96 -11.83 17.09
CA LYS A 27 1.64 -10.63 17.63
C LYS A 27 1.30 -9.36 16.84
N HIS A 28 1.59 -8.20 17.44
CA HIS A 28 1.42 -6.91 16.77
C HIS A 28 2.64 -6.60 15.90
N ALA A 29 2.39 -6.09 14.70
CA ALA A 29 3.38 -5.59 13.74
C ALA A 29 3.08 -4.12 13.36
N LEU A 30 4.06 -3.45 12.75
CA LEU A 30 3.89 -2.12 12.16
C LEU A 30 4.00 -2.22 10.64
N THR A 31 2.89 -2.03 9.92
CA THR A 31 2.91 -1.92 8.45
C THR A 31 3.20 -0.48 8.07
N VAL A 32 4.32 -0.24 7.40
CA VAL A 32 4.75 1.10 6.99
C VAL A 32 4.05 1.51 5.69
N LEU A 33 3.51 2.73 5.64
CA LEU A 33 2.80 3.28 4.49
C LEU A 33 3.66 4.28 3.70
N ASP A 34 4.52 5.07 4.37
CA ASP A 34 5.53 5.93 3.72
C ASP A 34 6.61 6.32 4.75
N VAL A 35 7.74 6.85 4.28
CA VAL A 35 8.86 7.29 5.12
C VAL A 35 9.44 8.61 4.64
N ALA A 36 9.69 9.54 5.57
CA ALA A 36 10.37 10.80 5.28
C ALA A 36 11.87 10.73 5.62
N CYS A 37 12.23 10.08 6.72
CA CYS A 37 13.61 9.90 7.16
C CYS A 37 13.80 8.49 7.76
N LEU A 38 14.96 7.87 7.55
CA LEU A 38 15.27 6.55 8.08
C LEU A 38 16.74 6.48 8.49
N TYR A 39 17.01 6.20 9.76
CA TYR A 39 18.35 6.16 10.34
C TYR A 39 19.20 7.41 10.01
N GLY A 40 18.63 8.59 10.21
CA GLY A 40 19.25 9.90 9.93
C GLY A 40 19.32 10.29 8.45
N LYS A 41 19.00 9.38 7.52
CA LYS A 41 18.97 9.67 6.08
C LYS A 41 17.64 10.27 5.66
N ASP A 42 17.67 11.49 5.13
CA ASP A 42 16.52 12.10 4.45
C ASP A 42 16.19 11.31 3.17
N LEU A 43 14.94 10.84 3.05
CA LEU A 43 14.42 10.10 1.91
C LEU A 43 13.38 10.91 1.11
N ARG A 44 13.07 12.15 1.51
CA ARG A 44 11.94 12.93 0.97
C ARG A 44 12.06 13.24 -0.52
N SER A 45 13.28 13.31 -1.05
CA SER A 45 13.58 13.55 -2.47
C SER A 45 13.39 12.32 -3.37
N LEU A 46 13.29 11.12 -2.79
CA LEU A 46 13.18 9.86 -3.53
C LEU A 46 11.73 9.57 -3.93
N SER A 47 11.55 8.78 -4.99
CA SER A 47 10.22 8.26 -5.38
C SER A 47 9.65 7.31 -4.35
N TYR A 48 8.32 7.20 -4.29
CA TYR A 48 7.62 6.33 -3.35
C TYR A 48 8.17 4.89 -3.34
N ARG A 49 8.40 4.29 -4.51
CA ARG A 49 8.96 2.93 -4.65
C ARG A 49 10.37 2.83 -4.04
N GLN A 50 11.22 3.85 -4.21
CA GLN A 50 12.55 3.91 -3.59
C GLN A 50 12.45 4.09 -2.07
N ARG A 51 11.58 4.98 -1.58
CA ARG A 51 11.35 5.19 -0.13
C ARG A 51 10.96 3.88 0.56
N MET A 52 10.01 3.14 -0.02
CA MET A 52 9.59 1.83 0.49
C MET A 52 10.65 0.73 0.33
N HIS A 53 11.54 0.80 -0.67
CA HIS A 53 12.71 -0.09 -0.74
C HIS A 53 13.66 0.10 0.45
N TYR A 54 13.96 1.35 0.84
CA TYR A 54 14.77 1.63 2.03
C TYR A 54 14.15 1.09 3.32
N VAL A 55 12.81 1.13 3.44
CA VAL A 55 12.12 0.44 4.56
C VAL A 55 12.34 -1.08 4.48
N GLY A 56 12.36 -1.66 3.27
CA GLY A 56 12.60 -3.09 3.05
C GLY A 56 14.03 -3.51 3.42
N ASP A 57 15.01 -2.65 3.17
CA ASP A 57 16.40 -2.85 3.58
C ASP A 57 16.53 -2.88 5.11
N VAL A 58 15.90 -1.93 5.81
CA VAL A 58 15.88 -1.89 7.28
C VAL A 58 15.06 -3.02 7.88
N ALA A 59 13.87 -3.33 7.35
CA ALA A 59 13.02 -4.43 7.81
C ALA A 59 13.74 -5.79 7.74
N ARG A 60 14.54 -6.02 6.68
CA ARG A 60 15.38 -7.22 6.54
C ARG A 60 16.50 -7.33 7.59
N VAL A 61 16.89 -6.24 8.25
CA VAL A 61 17.85 -6.28 9.36
C VAL A 61 17.12 -6.40 10.69
N VAL A 62 16.16 -5.51 10.97
CA VAL A 62 15.56 -5.41 12.32
C VAL A 62 14.59 -6.54 12.66
N ASN A 63 14.08 -7.27 11.66
CA ASN A 63 13.22 -8.44 11.87
C ASN A 63 13.98 -9.78 11.95
N LEU A 64 15.33 -9.79 11.93
CA LEU A 64 16.12 -11.03 12.06
C LEU A 64 16.20 -11.56 13.49
N GLU A 65 16.09 -10.68 14.47
CA GLU A 65 16.12 -11.06 15.89
C GLU A 65 14.73 -11.57 16.32
N ASP A 66 14.60 -12.90 16.41
CA ASP A 66 13.42 -13.58 16.96
C ASP A 66 13.18 -13.11 18.41
N GLY A 67 12.03 -12.45 18.66
CA GLY A 67 11.65 -11.91 19.98
C GLY A 67 10.31 -11.17 20.00
N ASP A 68 9.94 -10.63 21.17
CA ASP A 68 8.64 -10.01 21.47
C ASP A 68 8.40 -8.63 20.82
N GLN A 69 9.41 -8.05 20.15
CA GLN A 69 9.22 -6.81 19.41
C GLN A 69 8.30 -6.99 18.20
N SER A 70 7.64 -5.91 17.82
CA SER A 70 6.79 -5.84 16.64
C SER A 70 7.62 -5.82 15.36
N ASN A 71 7.34 -6.72 14.42
CA ASN A 71 8.02 -6.72 13.13
C ASN A 71 7.66 -5.44 12.35
N ILE A 72 8.60 -4.92 11.56
CA ILE A 72 8.31 -3.90 10.55
C ILE A 72 7.88 -4.62 9.27
N ILE A 73 6.63 -4.43 8.84
CA ILE A 73 6.10 -4.95 7.59
C ILE A 73 6.26 -3.88 6.52
N VAL A 74 6.89 -4.26 5.41
CA VAL A 74 6.82 -3.51 4.15
C VAL A 74 5.70 -4.13 3.32
N PRO A 75 4.61 -3.41 3.06
CA PRO A 75 3.49 -3.96 2.31
C PRO A 75 3.84 -4.15 0.83
N PRO A 76 3.18 -5.11 0.15
CA PRO A 76 3.45 -5.42 -1.25
C PRO A 76 3.07 -4.24 -2.16
N LEU A 77 4.00 -3.83 -3.03
CA LEU A 77 3.78 -2.75 -4.01
C LEU A 77 3.27 -3.34 -5.35
N VAL A 78 1.95 -3.42 -5.48
CA VAL A 78 1.25 -4.00 -6.65
C VAL A 78 0.71 -2.86 -7.52
N THR A 79 0.40 -3.09 -8.81
CA THR A 79 -0.39 -2.11 -9.58
C THR A 79 -1.89 -2.40 -9.44
N LEU A 80 -2.74 -1.39 -9.66
CA LEU A 80 -4.20 -1.60 -9.72
C LEU A 80 -4.64 -2.65 -10.76
N ARG A 81 -3.82 -2.94 -11.78
CA ARG A 81 -4.12 -3.95 -12.81
C ARG A 81 -3.84 -5.37 -12.31
N ASP A 82 -2.76 -5.53 -11.56
CA ASP A 82 -2.23 -6.85 -11.16
C ASP A 82 -2.81 -7.32 -9.80
N LEU A 83 -3.62 -6.46 -9.16
CA LEU A 83 -4.43 -6.68 -7.97
C LEU A 83 -5.10 -8.06 -7.90
N ASP A 84 -5.92 -8.39 -8.90
CA ASP A 84 -6.72 -9.61 -8.92
C ASP A 84 -5.83 -10.86 -8.92
N SER A 85 -4.79 -10.84 -9.77
CA SER A 85 -3.80 -11.91 -9.86
C SER A 85 -2.96 -12.04 -8.59
N PHE A 86 -2.63 -10.93 -7.93
CA PHE A 86 -1.92 -10.95 -6.64
C PHE A 86 -2.78 -11.58 -5.54
N ILE A 87 -4.03 -11.15 -5.38
CA ILE A 87 -4.93 -11.70 -4.33
C ILE A 87 -5.20 -13.19 -4.56
N LYS A 88 -5.39 -13.62 -5.80
CA LYS A 88 -5.53 -15.04 -6.17
C LYS A 88 -4.25 -15.86 -5.97
N GLY A 89 -3.09 -15.21 -5.95
CA GLY A 89 -1.78 -15.82 -5.67
C GLY A 89 -1.38 -15.86 -4.20
N LEU A 90 -2.19 -15.32 -3.27
CA LEU A 90 -1.87 -15.36 -1.84
C LEU A 90 -2.10 -16.76 -1.25
N PRO A 91 -1.22 -17.24 -0.34
CA PRO A 91 -1.43 -18.49 0.37
C PRO A 91 -2.68 -18.39 1.25
N VAL A 92 -3.54 -19.41 1.16
CA VAL A 92 -4.70 -19.58 2.04
C VAL A 92 -4.23 -20.24 3.34
N LEU A 93 -4.37 -19.54 4.46
CA LEU A 93 -3.85 -19.93 5.76
C LEU A 93 -4.89 -19.74 6.87
N SER A 94 -4.86 -20.62 7.87
CA SER A 94 -5.67 -20.49 9.10
C SER A 94 -5.06 -19.45 10.04
N CYS A 95 -5.89 -18.70 10.75
CA CYS A 95 -5.47 -17.72 11.74
C CYS A 95 -6.46 -17.67 12.91
N LYS A 96 -6.01 -17.24 14.10
CA LYS A 96 -6.84 -17.28 15.32
C LYS A 96 -8.10 -16.41 15.25
N ASP A 97 -8.07 -15.36 14.44
CA ASP A 97 -9.08 -14.30 14.42
C ASP A 97 -10.08 -14.47 13.23
N ARG A 98 -10.11 -15.64 12.59
CA ARG A 98 -11.14 -16.05 11.62
C ARG A 98 -11.53 -17.53 11.82
N PRO A 99 -12.80 -17.92 11.59
CA PRO A 99 -13.21 -19.33 11.66
C PRO A 99 -12.66 -20.15 10.49
N GLU A 100 -12.64 -19.57 9.29
CA GLU A 100 -12.21 -20.21 8.06
C GLU A 100 -10.81 -19.75 7.62
N PRO A 101 -10.01 -20.61 6.97
CA PRO A 101 -8.77 -20.21 6.30
C PRO A 101 -9.01 -19.13 5.24
N GLY A 102 -8.06 -18.20 5.09
CA GLY A 102 -8.18 -17.10 4.12
C GLY A 102 -6.86 -16.70 3.49
N PRO A 103 -6.90 -15.95 2.36
CA PRO A 103 -5.68 -15.43 1.72
C PRO A 103 -4.96 -14.46 2.65
N MET A 104 -3.66 -14.69 2.88
CA MET A 104 -2.84 -13.90 3.79
C MET A 104 -1.52 -13.47 3.15
N VAL A 105 -1.05 -12.26 3.48
CA VAL A 105 0.23 -11.73 2.99
C VAL A 105 1.33 -12.23 3.92
N ALA A 106 2.28 -13.03 3.41
CA ALA A 106 3.44 -13.47 4.18
C ALA A 106 4.35 -12.27 4.54
N THR A 107 4.86 -12.24 5.78
CA THR A 107 5.66 -11.11 6.31
C THR A 107 7.11 -11.51 6.59
N VAL A 108 7.33 -12.22 7.70
CA VAL A 108 8.63 -12.70 8.17
C VAL A 108 8.53 -14.23 8.37
N LYS A 109 9.64 -14.90 8.65
CA LYS A 109 9.79 -16.35 8.89
C LYS A 109 8.59 -17.00 9.63
N ASN A 110 7.73 -17.69 8.87
CA ASN A 110 6.47 -18.35 9.31
C ASN A 110 5.31 -17.42 9.76
N TYR A 111 5.39 -16.11 9.59
CA TYR A 111 4.33 -15.14 9.88
C TYR A 111 3.62 -14.66 8.62
N ALA A 112 2.33 -14.36 8.74
CA ALA A 112 1.52 -13.73 7.70
C ALA A 112 0.44 -12.82 8.31
N CYS A 113 -0.10 -11.87 7.54
CA CYS A 113 -1.16 -10.96 7.95
C CYS A 113 -2.49 -11.23 7.25
N ILE A 114 -3.59 -11.14 8.01
CA ILE A 114 -4.94 -10.93 7.46
C ILE A 114 -4.94 -9.51 6.87
N PRO A 115 -5.29 -9.29 5.59
CA PRO A 115 -4.37 -8.47 4.83
C PRO A 115 -4.07 -6.98 5.25
N SER A 116 -4.89 -6.03 5.74
CA SER A 116 -6.35 -5.86 6.00
C SER A 116 -7.00 -4.54 5.46
N THR A 117 -6.26 -3.49 5.05
CA THR A 117 -6.81 -2.21 4.50
C THR A 117 -6.09 -1.67 3.25
N LEU A 118 -6.81 -1.36 2.18
CA LEU A 118 -6.24 -0.92 0.89
C LEU A 118 -5.63 0.50 0.94
N TYR A 119 -4.37 0.67 0.54
CA TYR A 119 -3.74 2.00 0.42
C TYR A 119 -3.35 2.31 -1.05
N LEU A 120 -3.64 3.54 -1.47
CA LEU A 120 -3.51 4.03 -2.85
C LEU A 120 -2.48 5.17 -2.91
N ALA A 121 -1.23 4.85 -3.23
CA ALA A 121 -0.15 5.82 -3.31
C ALA A 121 -0.09 6.47 -4.70
N THR A 122 -0.20 7.80 -4.76
CA THR A 122 0.24 8.56 -5.94
C THR A 122 1.76 8.61 -5.94
N HIS A 123 2.37 8.19 -7.06
CA HIS A 123 3.83 8.03 -7.15
C HIS A 123 4.48 8.89 -8.24
N LEU A 124 3.67 9.50 -9.11
CA LEU A 124 4.10 10.36 -10.21
C LEU A 124 3.64 11.81 -10.02
N ALA A 125 4.53 12.74 -10.34
CA ALA A 125 4.23 14.16 -10.42
C ALA A 125 3.48 14.48 -11.73
N PHE A 126 2.40 15.26 -11.65
CA PHE A 126 1.75 15.83 -12.82
C PHE A 126 2.79 16.65 -13.63
N PRO A 127 2.84 16.56 -14.97
CA PRO A 127 1.85 15.96 -15.90
C PRO A 127 2.07 14.48 -16.25
N TRP A 128 2.96 13.76 -15.56
CA TRP A 128 3.30 12.38 -15.89
C TRP A 128 2.25 11.37 -15.43
N ILE A 129 2.06 10.32 -16.25
CA ILE A 129 1.26 9.13 -15.94
C ILE A 129 1.98 7.86 -16.41
N GLU A 130 1.70 6.74 -15.76
CA GLU A 130 2.11 5.40 -16.21
C GLU A 130 1.04 4.82 -17.15
N LEU A 131 1.47 4.27 -18.29
CA LEU A 131 0.63 3.64 -19.31
C LEU A 131 1.19 2.25 -19.67
N LYS A 132 0.34 1.36 -20.20
CA LYS A 132 0.75 0.07 -20.74
C LYS A 132 0.60 0.09 -22.27
N SER A 133 1.66 -0.22 -22.99
CA SER A 133 1.68 -0.32 -24.45
C SER A 133 0.74 -1.42 -24.92
N SER A 134 -0.18 -1.11 -25.83
CA SER A 134 -1.07 -2.10 -26.46
C SER A 134 -0.34 -3.03 -27.43
N LYS A 135 0.81 -2.61 -27.97
CA LYS A 135 1.62 -3.39 -28.93
C LYS A 135 2.61 -4.34 -28.26
N THR A 136 3.23 -3.91 -27.15
CA THR A 136 4.34 -4.66 -26.50
C THR A 136 3.98 -5.18 -25.10
N GLY A 137 2.86 -4.76 -24.52
CA GLY A 137 2.50 -5.08 -23.14
C GLY A 137 3.42 -4.47 -22.08
N GLN A 138 4.44 -3.69 -22.45
CA GLN A 138 5.37 -3.05 -21.53
C GLN A 138 4.78 -1.75 -20.97
N PHE A 139 5.17 -1.39 -19.74
CA PHE A 139 4.80 -0.12 -19.13
C PHE A 139 5.75 1.00 -19.57
N TYR A 140 5.22 2.21 -19.72
CA TYR A 140 5.97 3.42 -20.06
C TYR A 140 5.35 4.65 -19.39
N TYR A 141 6.16 5.69 -19.21
CA TYR A 141 5.76 6.97 -18.64
C TYR A 141 5.47 7.97 -19.76
N PHE A 142 4.34 8.68 -19.65
CA PHE A 142 3.87 9.64 -20.64
C PHE A 142 3.62 11.01 -19.99
N ASN A 143 4.19 12.06 -20.59
CA ASN A 143 4.00 13.45 -20.18
C ASN A 143 2.80 14.05 -20.93
N ARG A 144 1.70 14.34 -20.22
CA ARG A 144 0.48 14.88 -20.84
C ARG A 144 0.62 16.28 -21.45
N ASN A 145 1.67 17.02 -21.15
CA ASN A 145 1.87 18.39 -21.64
C ASN A 145 2.81 18.45 -22.85
N SER A 146 3.91 17.67 -22.84
CA SER A 146 4.88 17.63 -23.94
C SER A 146 4.66 16.47 -24.92
N ASN A 147 3.72 15.56 -24.63
CA ASN A 147 3.48 14.31 -25.35
C ASN A 147 4.70 13.34 -25.42
N VAL A 148 5.74 13.59 -24.63
CA VAL A 148 6.93 12.73 -24.54
C VAL A 148 6.60 11.41 -23.85
N SER A 149 7.09 10.31 -24.43
CA SER A 149 7.00 8.95 -23.88
C SER A 149 8.38 8.38 -23.58
N THR A 150 8.56 7.69 -22.46
CA THR A 150 9.82 7.00 -22.09
C THR A 150 9.55 5.73 -21.28
N TYR A 151 10.35 4.69 -21.49
CA TYR A 151 10.29 3.45 -20.69
C TYR A 151 11.04 3.56 -19.35
N THR A 152 11.95 4.53 -19.22
CA THR A 152 12.66 4.85 -17.96
C THR A 152 11.93 5.99 -17.24
N LEU A 153 11.75 5.88 -15.93
CA LEU A 153 11.11 6.89 -15.09
C LEU A 153 11.91 8.22 -15.13
N PRO A 154 11.34 9.34 -15.62
CA PRO A 154 12.00 10.64 -15.57
C PRO A 154 12.21 11.13 -14.13
N GLN A 155 13.26 11.91 -13.90
CA GLN A 155 13.53 12.47 -12.57
C GLN A 155 12.47 13.51 -12.18
N GLU A 156 11.99 14.30 -13.14
CA GLU A 156 10.89 15.26 -13.03
C GLU A 156 9.50 14.60 -12.92
N ALA A 157 9.39 13.29 -13.16
CA ALA A 157 8.17 12.52 -12.93
C ALA A 157 8.08 11.97 -11.50
N ILE A 158 9.16 12.01 -10.72
CA ILE A 158 9.17 11.56 -9.32
C ILE A 158 8.30 12.48 -8.47
N LEU A 159 7.33 11.93 -7.74
CA LEU A 159 6.60 12.68 -6.70
C LEU A 159 7.36 12.60 -5.35
N PRO A 160 7.91 13.72 -4.85
CA PRO A 160 8.62 13.75 -3.57
C PRO A 160 7.67 13.51 -2.39
N TYR A 161 8.21 13.11 -1.24
CA TYR A 161 7.43 12.91 -0.02
C TYR A 161 6.61 14.16 0.35
N GLY A 162 5.36 13.94 0.77
CA GLY A 162 4.46 15.00 1.25
C GLY A 162 3.95 15.97 0.19
N ARG A 163 4.38 15.87 -1.08
CA ARG A 163 3.80 16.68 -2.16
C ARG A 163 2.58 15.99 -2.75
N VAL A 164 1.44 16.69 -2.73
CA VAL A 164 0.27 16.31 -3.54
C VAL A 164 0.54 16.68 -5.00
N SER A 165 0.22 15.77 -5.92
CA SER A 165 0.30 16.04 -7.36
C SER A 165 -0.70 17.15 -7.73
N SER A 166 -0.20 18.28 -8.21
CA SER A 166 -0.95 19.54 -8.32
C SER A 166 -1.94 19.58 -9.49
N ARG A 167 -3.01 18.79 -9.40
CA ARG A 167 -4.21 18.90 -10.25
C ARG A 167 -5.29 19.74 -9.54
N PRO A 168 -5.84 20.78 -10.19
CA PRO A 168 -7.14 21.34 -9.79
C PRO A 168 -8.26 20.30 -9.97
N ASP A 169 -8.22 19.54 -11.06
CA ASP A 169 -9.31 18.69 -11.54
C ASP A 169 -9.24 17.25 -11.02
N LEU A 170 -9.19 17.07 -9.70
CA LEU A 170 -9.17 15.74 -9.07
C LEU A 170 -10.57 15.09 -8.96
N LYS A 171 -11.35 15.15 -10.05
CA LYS A 171 -12.37 14.11 -10.31
C LYS A 171 -11.63 12.85 -10.73
N VAL A 172 -11.81 11.77 -9.98
CA VAL A 172 -11.02 10.54 -10.10
C VAL A 172 -11.23 9.89 -11.47
N ASN A 173 -10.27 10.06 -12.37
CA ASN A 173 -10.18 9.35 -13.64
C ASN A 173 -8.71 9.21 -14.09
N SER A 174 -8.41 8.06 -14.72
CA SER A 174 -7.10 7.63 -15.25
C SER A 174 -5.98 7.35 -14.21
N PHE A 175 -5.94 6.09 -13.76
CA PHE A 175 -4.75 5.26 -13.46
C PHE A 175 -3.37 5.93 -13.32
N SER A 176 -2.84 5.98 -12.10
CA SER A 176 -1.39 5.99 -11.76
C SER A 176 -1.20 5.79 -10.23
N LEU A 177 -1.76 4.71 -9.70
CA LEU A 177 -1.77 4.40 -8.26
C LEU A 177 -1.01 3.11 -7.98
N VAL A 178 0.02 3.19 -7.14
CA VAL A 178 0.64 2.01 -6.53
C VAL A 178 -0.29 1.52 -5.42
N LEU A 179 -0.58 0.24 -5.45
CA LEU A 179 -1.54 -0.42 -4.61
C LEU A 179 -0.80 -1.19 -3.52
N ILE A 180 -1.11 -0.87 -2.27
CA ILE A 180 -0.70 -1.64 -1.11
C ILE A 180 -1.86 -2.53 -0.69
N LEU A 181 -1.66 -3.83 -0.85
CA LEU A 181 -2.73 -4.80 -0.76
C LEU A 181 -2.89 -5.37 0.63
N ALA A 182 -4.05 -5.05 1.18
CA ALA A 182 -4.44 -5.30 2.53
C ALA A 182 -6.00 -5.28 2.53
N VAL A 183 -6.70 -6.36 2.95
CA VAL A 183 -8.15 -6.55 2.75
C VAL A 183 -8.86 -7.29 3.91
N GLU A 184 -9.82 -6.64 4.56
CA GLU A 184 -10.89 -7.31 5.31
C GLU A 184 -12.04 -7.66 4.36
N LEU A 185 -12.25 -8.96 4.14
CA LEU A 185 -13.30 -9.48 3.29
C LEU A 185 -14.52 -9.86 4.14
N LEU A 186 -15.49 -8.94 4.17
CA LEU A 186 -16.92 -9.22 4.29
C LEU A 186 -17.65 -8.16 3.41
N GLU A 187 -18.93 -8.36 3.13
CA GLU A 187 -19.82 -7.43 2.38
C GLU A 187 -19.52 -7.07 0.90
N LEU A 188 -18.37 -7.43 0.32
CA LEU A 188 -18.10 -7.19 -1.12
C LEU A 188 -18.89 -8.09 -2.09
N ALA A 189 -19.77 -8.96 -1.57
CA ALA A 189 -20.64 -9.85 -2.36
C ALA A 189 -22.16 -9.52 -2.24
N ILE A 190 -22.55 -8.62 -1.34
CA ILE A 190 -23.96 -8.37 -0.99
C ILE A 190 -24.42 -6.97 -1.46
N PHE A 191 -23.51 -6.00 -1.58
CA PHE A 191 -23.83 -4.59 -1.86
C PHE A 191 -24.21 -4.26 -3.33
N ILE A 192 -24.92 -5.18 -4.00
CA ILE A 192 -25.77 -4.90 -5.17
C ILE A 192 -27.19 -4.51 -4.72
N GLY A 193 -27.58 -4.82 -3.48
CA GLY A 193 -28.91 -4.53 -2.92
C GLY A 193 -28.93 -3.58 -1.71
N ALA A 194 -30.04 -2.83 -1.61
CA ALA A 194 -30.47 -2.00 -0.48
C ALA A 194 -29.70 -0.69 -0.19
N ASN A 195 -30.42 0.26 0.43
CA ASN A 195 -30.01 1.65 0.65
C ASN A 195 -30.84 2.24 1.80
N ARG A 196 -30.22 3.08 2.66
CA ARG A 196 -30.75 4.28 3.36
C ARG A 196 -30.36 4.38 4.86
N SER A 197 -29.95 5.61 5.21
CA SER A 197 -30.30 6.35 6.44
C SER A 197 -29.26 6.53 7.56
N ALA A 198 -29.51 7.61 8.33
CA ALA A 198 -28.88 8.08 9.57
C ALA A 198 -27.44 8.66 9.53
N ARG A 199 -27.16 9.53 10.51
CA ARG A 199 -25.92 10.31 10.70
C ARG A 199 -25.53 10.30 12.18
N LYS A 200 -24.23 10.41 12.49
CA LYS A 200 -23.63 11.45 13.35
C LYS A 200 -22.09 11.34 13.37
N HIS A 201 -21.41 12.31 13.95
CA HIS A 201 -20.01 12.63 13.65
C HIS A 201 -19.03 12.29 14.79
N ILE A 202 -17.83 11.86 14.41
CA ILE A 202 -16.51 12.31 14.91
C ILE A 202 -15.54 12.17 13.72
N LEU A 203 -14.57 13.08 13.55
CA LEU A 203 -13.75 13.15 12.33
C LEU A 203 -12.27 13.47 12.62
N VAL A 204 -11.40 12.54 12.24
CA VAL A 204 -9.98 12.80 11.91
C VAL A 204 -9.64 11.96 10.67
N VAL A 205 -9.93 12.56 9.50
CA VAL A 205 -9.61 12.15 8.12
C VAL A 205 -9.29 10.67 7.86
N SER A 206 -10.30 9.93 7.41
CA SER A 206 -10.16 8.69 6.63
C SER A 206 -11.37 8.55 5.67
N TRP A 207 -11.36 7.53 4.80
CA TRP A 207 -12.37 7.17 3.79
C TRP A 207 -12.56 8.12 2.61
N ILE A 208 -12.06 7.71 1.44
CA ILE A 208 -12.66 8.09 0.14
C ILE A 208 -13.85 7.15 -0.09
N ASN A 209 -15.07 7.69 0.03
CA ASN A 209 -16.29 6.93 -0.27
C ASN A 209 -16.50 6.88 -1.80
N PHE A 210 -16.34 5.71 -2.41
CA PHE A 210 -16.22 5.55 -3.87
C PHE A 210 -17.52 5.78 -4.67
N ASN A 211 -18.67 5.84 -4.00
CA ASN A 211 -20.01 5.87 -4.61
C ASN A 211 -20.41 7.16 -5.36
N SER A 212 -19.49 8.10 -5.60
CA SER A 212 -19.73 9.33 -6.38
C SER A 212 -18.92 9.44 -7.68
N ILE A 213 -18.18 8.38 -8.06
CA ILE A 213 -17.22 8.39 -9.18
C ILE A 213 -17.75 7.67 -10.43
N LEU A 214 -18.73 6.76 -10.29
CA LEU A 214 -19.23 5.89 -11.37
C LEU A 214 -20.70 6.16 -11.76
N SER A 215 -21.10 7.44 -11.82
CA SER A 215 -22.41 7.84 -12.34
C SER A 215 -22.27 8.75 -13.57
N LYS A 216 -21.96 8.15 -14.73
CA LYS A 216 -22.27 8.66 -16.07
C LYS A 216 -22.13 7.56 -17.12
#